data_AF-A0A5N6ZJJ8-F1
#
_entry.id   AF-A0A5N6ZJJ8-F1
#
_cell.length_a   1.000
_cell.length_b   1.000
_cell.length_c   1.000
_cell.angle_alpha   90.00
_cell.angle_beta   90.00
_cell.angle_gamma   90.00
#
_symmetry.space_group_name_H-M   'P 1'
#
loop_
_entity.id
_entity.type
_entity.pdbx_description
1 polymer ?
#
loop_
_entity_poly.entity_id
_entity_poly.type
_entity_poly.pdbx_seq_one_letter_code
_entity_poly.pdbx_strand_id
1 'polypeptide(L)' 'MKAPTLVLLTALAGLASAAAITQPAGLVERDCHQIFGVCKVTEDCCGDLICFTHTNGEGSCADIPSA' A
#
# COMPACT_ATOMS: atom_id res chain seq x y z
N MET A 1 0.29 -60.06 26.76
CA MET A 1 1.36 -59.33 26.02
C MET A 1 0.70 -58.70 24.81
N LYS A 2 0.10 -57.50 24.92
CA LYS A 2 0.70 -56.15 25.00
C LYS A 2 1.24 -55.68 23.64
N ALA A 3 0.42 -54.90 22.93
CA ALA A 3 0.87 -53.88 21.98
C ALA A 3 -0.20 -52.78 21.78
N PRO A 4 -0.40 -51.85 22.73
CA PRO A 4 -1.10 -50.60 22.49
C PRO A 4 -0.05 -49.54 22.12
N THR A 5 0.46 -49.56 20.90
CA THR A 5 1.52 -48.62 20.50
C THR A 5 1.47 -48.24 19.03
N LEU A 6 0.29 -48.23 18.41
CA LEU A 6 0.15 -47.81 17.00
C LEU A 6 -0.78 -46.61 16.81
N VAL A 7 -1.52 -46.20 17.85
CA VAL A 7 -2.50 -45.10 17.74
C VAL A 7 -1.89 -43.74 18.14
N LEU A 8 -0.71 -43.71 18.79
CA LEU A 8 -0.16 -42.47 19.35
C LEU A 8 0.75 -41.67 18.40
N LEU A 9 1.13 -42.23 17.25
CA LEU A 9 2.14 -41.62 16.36
C LEU A 9 1.57 -40.71 15.26
N THR A 10 0.24 -40.61 15.12
CA THR A 10 -0.38 -39.77 14.08
C THR A 10 -0.61 -38.31 14.51
N ALA A 11 -0.20 -37.91 15.72
CA ALA A 11 -0.49 -36.59 16.27
C ALA A 11 0.56 -35.49 15.96
N LEU A 12 1.66 -35.78 15.26
CA LEU A 12 2.80 -34.85 15.15
C LEU A 12 3.30 -34.50 13.74
N ALA A 13 2.57 -34.83 12.68
CA ALA A 13 2.80 -34.27 11.35
C ALA A 13 1.60 -33.35 11.04
N GLY A 14 1.69 -32.04 11.22
CA GLY A 14 2.65 -31.18 10.54
C GLY A 14 1.83 -30.31 9.60
N LEU A 15 1.40 -29.14 10.07
CA LEU A 15 0.84 -28.05 9.23
C LEU A 15 1.03 -26.71 9.97
N ALA A 16 2.27 -26.46 10.40
CA ALA A 16 2.72 -25.11 10.73
C ALA A 16 3.37 -24.52 9.47
N SER A 17 2.58 -24.08 8.49
CA SER A 17 3.06 -23.27 7.35
C SER A 17 1.88 -22.80 6.50
N ALA A 18 1.33 -21.62 6.81
CA ALA A 18 0.73 -20.72 5.81
C ALA A 18 0.16 -19.49 6.51
N ALA A 19 1.03 -18.54 6.81
CA ALA A 19 0.74 -17.11 6.75
C ALA A 19 2.05 -16.34 6.96
N ALA A 20 3.06 -16.63 6.14
CA ALA A 20 3.96 -15.55 5.76
C ALA A 20 3.11 -14.62 4.90
N ILE A 21 2.39 -13.71 5.55
CA ILE A 21 1.83 -12.53 4.89
C ILE A 21 3.08 -11.74 4.51
N THR A 22 3.68 -12.10 3.38
CA THR A 22 4.58 -11.20 2.65
C THR A 22 3.72 -9.99 2.36
N GLN A 23 3.76 -9.01 3.27
CA GLN A 23 3.25 -7.68 3.00
C GLN A 23 3.86 -7.31 1.65
N PRO A 24 3.06 -7.04 0.61
CA PRO A 24 3.63 -6.61 -0.65
C PRO A 24 4.41 -5.33 -0.35
N ALA A 25 5.73 -5.46 -0.31
CA ALA A 25 6.64 -4.35 -0.32
C ALA A 25 6.35 -3.61 -1.62
N GLY A 26 5.78 -2.41 -1.53
CA GLY A 26 5.67 -1.54 -2.69
C GLY A 26 4.29 -1.04 -3.09
N LEU A 27 3.31 -0.98 -2.18
CA LEU A 27 2.37 0.14 -2.24
C LEU A 27 2.95 1.27 -1.39
N VAL A 28 4.06 1.87 -1.87
CA VAL A 28 4.20 3.31 -1.66
C VAL A 28 3.03 3.88 -2.45
N GLU A 29 1.87 3.94 -1.80
CA GLU A 29 0.80 4.82 -2.22
C GLU A 29 1.50 6.17 -2.27
N ARG A 30 1.89 6.60 -3.47
CA ARG A 30 2.29 7.98 -3.70
C ARG A 30 1.02 8.72 -3.28
N ASP A 31 1.03 9.26 -2.07
CA ASP A 31 -0.04 10.10 -1.54
C ASP A 31 -0.01 11.36 -2.40
N CYS A 32 -0.58 11.23 -3.59
CA CYS A 32 -0.74 12.31 -4.52
C CYS A 32 -2.12 12.90 -4.27
N HIS A 33 -2.22 14.19 -4.50
CA HIS A 33 -3.40 14.98 -4.26
C HIS A 33 -4.22 15.06 -5.54
N GLN A 34 -5.52 14.75 -5.39
CA GLN A 34 -6.51 14.90 -6.45
C GLN A 34 -6.74 16.39 -6.77
N ILE A 35 -7.59 16.68 -7.77
CA ILE A 35 -7.98 18.06 -8.10
C ILE A 35 -8.47 18.82 -6.85
N PHE A 36 -8.03 20.07 -6.70
CA PHE A 36 -8.21 20.93 -5.53
C PHE A 36 -7.56 20.45 -4.23
N GLY A 37 -6.76 19.39 -4.27
CA GLY A 37 -5.90 19.02 -3.15
C GLY A 37 -4.75 20.00 -2.97
N VAL A 38 -4.32 20.18 -1.72
CA VAL A 38 -3.23 21.10 -1.36
C VAL A 38 -1.90 20.53 -1.87
N CYS A 39 -1.06 21.32 -2.49
CA CYS A 39 0.23 20.88 -3.03
C CYS A 39 1.34 21.89 -2.77
N LYS A 40 2.60 21.46 -2.86
CA LYS A 40 3.78 22.35 -2.86
C LYS A 40 4.54 22.29 -4.18
N VAL A 41 4.56 21.11 -4.80
CA VAL A 41 5.16 20.85 -6.11
C VAL A 41 4.19 20.05 -6.99
N THR A 42 4.39 20.08 -8.30
CA THR A 42 3.56 19.33 -9.25
C THR A 42 3.57 17.81 -8.99
N GLU A 43 4.68 17.26 -8.51
CA GLU A 43 4.80 15.83 -8.16
C GLU A 43 3.91 15.41 -6.97
N ASP A 44 3.40 16.38 -6.20
CA ASP A 44 2.40 16.12 -5.18
C ASP A 44 1.01 15.86 -5.80
N CYS A 45 0.76 16.24 -7.06
CA CYS A 45 -0.53 16.10 -7.72
C CYS A 45 -0.65 14.78 -8.51
N CYS A 46 -1.83 14.18 -8.52
CA CYS A 46 -2.06 12.93 -9.25
C CYS A 46 -2.23 13.17 -10.76
N GLY A 47 -1.64 12.29 -11.58
CA GLY A 47 -1.84 12.30 -13.04
C GLY A 47 -1.19 13.51 -13.72
N ASP A 48 -1.93 14.17 -14.61
CA ASP A 48 -1.46 15.32 -15.40
C ASP A 48 -1.80 16.68 -14.75
N LEU A 49 -2.18 16.68 -13.47
CA LEU A 49 -2.49 17.89 -12.70
C LEU A 49 -1.22 18.71 -12.41
N ILE A 50 -1.35 20.04 -12.42
CA ILE A 50 -0.29 20.98 -12.07
C ILE A 50 -0.57 21.59 -10.70
N CYS A 51 0.49 21.82 -9.92
CA CYS A 51 0.38 22.56 -8.65
C CYS A 51 0.41 24.07 -8.89
N PHE A 52 -0.72 24.75 -8.65
CA PHE A 52 -0.81 26.21 -8.70
C PHE A 52 -0.49 26.82 -7.33
N THR A 53 0.76 27.22 -7.12
CA THR A 53 1.24 27.80 -5.85
C THR A 53 0.79 29.24 -5.67
N HIS A 54 0.28 29.55 -4.47
CA HIS A 54 -0.07 30.90 -4.02
C HIS A 54 1.10 31.55 -3.27
N THR A 55 0.99 32.85 -2.98
CA THR A 55 2.03 33.63 -2.29
C THR A 55 2.41 33.12 -0.90
N ASN A 56 1.60 32.24 -0.31
CA ASN A 56 1.83 31.68 1.02
C ASN A 56 2.71 30.41 1.00
N GLY A 57 3.19 29.97 -0.17
CA GLY A 57 4.04 28.80 -0.31
C GLY A 57 3.30 27.45 -0.39
N GLU A 58 1.97 27.50 -0.46
CA GLU A 58 1.08 26.35 -0.70
C GLU A 58 0.25 26.62 -1.96
N GLY A 59 -0.13 25.57 -2.66
CA GLY A 59 -0.90 25.61 -3.88
C GLY A 59 -2.08 24.65 -3.90
N SER A 60 -2.76 24.59 -5.04
CA SER A 60 -3.80 23.60 -5.30
C SER A 60 -3.57 22.89 -6.62
N CYS A 61 -3.79 21.58 -6.65
CA CYS A 61 -3.73 20.78 -7.87
C CYS A 61 -4.90 21.14 -8.79
N ALA A 62 -4.61 21.52 -10.04
CA ALA A 62 -5.65 21.76 -11.04
C ALA A 62 -5.16 21.36 -12.44
N ASP A 63 -6.10 21.14 -13.35
CA ASP A 63 -5.81 20.83 -14.74
C ASP A 63 -5.12 22.01 -15.45
N ILE A 64 -4.30 21.68 -16.45
CA ILE A 64 -3.83 22.68 -17.40
C ILE A 64 -5.01 23.08 -18.27
N PRO A 65 -5.40 24.36 -18.34
CA PRO A 65 -6.43 24.78 -19.28
C PRO A 65 -5.96 24.42 -20.69
N SER A 66 -6.69 23.51 -21.35
CA SER A 66 -6.49 23.23 -22.77
C SER A 66 -6.84 24.49 -23.55
N ALA A 67 -5.85 25.06 -24.23
CA ALA A 67 -5.98 26.26 -25.06
C ALA A 67 -6.85 26.02 -26.30
#